data_AF-A0A2A4PH44-F1
#
_entry.id   AF-A0A2A4PH44-F1
#
_cell.length_a   1.000
_cell.length_b   1.000
_cell.length_c   1.000
_cell.angle_alpha   90.00
_cell.angle_beta   90.00
_cell.angle_gamma   90.00
#
_symmetry.space_group_name_H-M   'P 1'
#
loop_
_entity.id
_entity.type
_entity.pdbx_description
1 polymer ?
#
loop_
_entity_poly.entity_id
_entity_poly.type
_entity_poly.pdbx_seq_one_letter_code
_entity_poly.pdbx_strand_id
1 'polypeptide(L)'
;MQSADMMYAIAQIAVGLAGFSAIIIALNPKPIREWELPEQINIRLLLQVSIIVIFFSLIPPLLTISMQPSNIWRYCLWGYGVLHVADAGFFLFFKSKTAPTIFRIASTLGLLVGLAQIAVT
;
A
#
# COMPACT_ATOMS: atom_id res chain seq x y z
N MET A 1 13.02 10.92 -17.08
CA MET A 1 11.68 11.05 -17.69
C MET A 1 10.90 9.74 -17.56
N GLN A 2 11.43 8.59 -17.99
CA GLN A 2 10.76 7.28 -17.91
C GLN A 2 10.24 6.84 -16.52
N SER A 3 10.93 7.20 -15.43
CA SER A 3 10.55 6.79 -14.06
C SER A 3 9.28 7.48 -13.57
N ALA A 4 9.09 8.76 -13.90
CA ALA A 4 7.92 9.52 -13.47
C ALA A 4 6.66 9.06 -14.21
N ASP A 5 6.79 8.81 -15.53
CA ASP A 5 5.69 8.29 -16.35
C ASP A 5 5.21 6.92 -15.86
N MET A 6 6.15 6.05 -15.44
CA MET A 6 5.81 4.77 -14.83
C MET A 6 5.07 4.93 -13.50
N MET A 7 5.49 5.87 -12.63
CA MET A 7 4.78 6.15 -11.39
C MET A 7 3.37 6.69 -11.64
N TYR A 8 3.20 7.58 -12.62
CA TYR A 8 1.87 8.06 -13.01
C TYR A 8 0.98 6.95 -13.56
N ALA A 9 1.52 6.04 -14.37
CA ALA A 9 0.77 4.88 -14.85
C ALA A 9 0.30 3.98 -13.69
N ILE A 10 1.17 3.73 -12.70
CA ILE A 10 0.80 2.99 -11.48
C ILE A 10 -0.31 3.72 -10.70
N ALA A 11 -0.21 5.05 -10.56
CA ALA A 11 -1.25 5.85 -9.93
C ALA A 11 -2.59 5.71 -10.66
N GLN A 12 -2.58 5.79 -12.00
CA GLN A 12 -3.78 5.65 -12.83
C GLN A 12 -4.43 4.27 -12.69
N ILE A 13 -3.64 3.20 -12.68
CA ILE A 13 -4.13 1.84 -12.44
C ILE A 13 -4.80 1.76 -11.07
N ALA A 14 -4.15 2.29 -10.03
CA ALA A 14 -4.70 2.27 -8.68
C ALA A 14 -5.98 3.11 -8.54
N VAL A 15 -6.07 4.27 -9.21
CA VAL A 15 -7.31 5.05 -9.33
C VAL A 15 -8.41 4.23 -10.02
N GLY A 16 -8.08 3.53 -11.10
CA GLY A 16 -9.01 2.64 -11.79
C GLY A 16 -9.57 1.55 -10.88
N LEU A 17 -8.71 0.90 -10.10
CA LEU A 17 -9.11 -0.12 -9.11
C LEU A 17 -9.98 0.46 -7.98
N ALA A 18 -9.65 1.65 -7.48
CA ALA A 18 -10.48 2.35 -6.51
C ALA A 18 -11.86 2.69 -7.11
N GLY A 19 -11.91 3.19 -8.34
CA GLY A 19 -13.17 3.48 -9.04
C GLY A 19 -14.00 2.22 -9.28
N PHE A 20 -13.38 1.10 -9.63
CA PHE A 20 -14.05 -0.19 -9.79
C PHE A 20 -14.74 -0.65 -8.48
N SER A 21 -14.11 -0.42 -7.33
CA SER A 21 -14.74 -0.72 -6.04
C SER A 21 -16.03 0.09 -5.80
N ALA A 22 -16.06 1.35 -6.24
CA ALA A 22 -17.26 2.19 -6.16
C ALA A 22 -18.37 1.69 -7.08
N ILE A 23 -18.04 1.15 -8.26
CA ILE A 23 -19.00 0.51 -9.16
C ILE A 23 -19.63 -0.71 -8.50
N ILE A 24 -18.82 -1.58 -7.86
CA ILE A 24 -19.34 -2.75 -7.15
C ILE A 24 -20.33 -2.34 -6.06
N ILE A 25 -20.00 -1.29 -5.30
CA ILE A 25 -20.89 -0.75 -4.26
C ILE A 25 -22.19 -0.21 -4.88
N ALA A 26 -22.09 0.55 -5.97
CA ALA A 26 -23.25 1.18 -6.61
C ALA A 26 -24.20 0.19 -7.29
N LEU A 27 -23.67 -0.93 -7.81
CA LEU A 27 -24.46 -1.96 -8.48
C LEU A 27 -25.08 -2.99 -7.51
N ASN A 28 -24.62 -3.04 -6.26
CA ASN A 28 -25.17 -3.96 -5.29
C ASN A 28 -26.48 -3.39 -4.70
N PRO A 29 -27.62 -4.10 -4.81
CA PRO A 29 -28.89 -3.63 -4.27
C PRO A 29 -28.93 -3.66 -2.74
N LYS A 30 -28.04 -4.41 -2.08
CA LYS A 30 -27.98 -4.50 -0.62
C LYS A 30 -27.05 -3.43 -0.05
N PRO A 31 -27.38 -2.81 1.10
CA PRO A 31 -26.44 -1.93 1.79
C PRO A 31 -25.22 -2.73 2.28
N ILE A 32 -24.04 -2.09 2.32
CA ILE A 32 -22.74 -2.73 2.67
C ILE A 32 -22.81 -3.50 4.00
N ARG A 33 -23.61 -3.03 4.96
CA ARG A 33 -23.77 -3.67 6.28
C ARG A 33 -24.39 -5.08 6.18
N GLU A 34 -25.14 -5.36 5.13
CA GLU A 34 -25.81 -6.63 4.88
C GLU A 34 -25.01 -7.58 3.97
N TRP A 35 -23.79 -7.18 3.56
CA TRP A 35 -22.94 -8.01 2.74
C TRP A 35 -22.26 -9.10 3.57
N GLU A 36 -21.87 -10.18 2.90
CA GLU A 36 -21.08 -11.23 3.56
C GLU A 36 -19.72 -10.66 3.99
N LEU A 37 -19.21 -11.12 5.14
CA LEU A 37 -17.95 -10.62 5.71
C LEU A 37 -16.78 -10.66 4.71
N PRO A 38 -16.60 -11.71 3.87
CA PRO A 38 -15.55 -11.73 2.87
C PRO A 38 -15.68 -10.64 1.80
N GLU A 39 -16.90 -10.28 1.39
CA GLU A 39 -17.15 -9.25 0.38
C GLU A 39 -16.78 -7.86 0.92
N GLN A 40 -17.17 -7.59 2.17
CA GLN A 40 -16.80 -6.35 2.87
C GLN A 40 -15.27 -6.23 3.00
N ILE A 41 -14.59 -7.33 3.37
CA ILE A 41 -13.14 -7.37 3.49
C ILE A 41 -12.48 -7.13 2.13
N ASN A 42 -12.96 -7.77 1.07
CA ASN A 42 -12.37 -7.63 -0.27
C ASN A 42 -12.46 -6.19 -0.79
N ILE A 43 -13.62 -5.54 -0.69
CA ILE A 43 -13.77 -4.13 -1.11
C ILE A 43 -12.91 -3.21 -0.25
N ARG A 44 -12.88 -3.44 1.07
CA ARG A 44 -12.04 -2.65 1.97
C ARG A 44 -10.56 -2.78 1.62
N LEU A 45 -10.08 -4.00 1.39
CA LEU A 45 -8.69 -4.27 1.02
C LEU A 45 -8.35 -3.64 -0.32
N LEU A 46 -9.22 -3.80 -1.32
CA LEU A 46 -9.03 -3.18 -2.63
C LEU A 46 -8.90 -1.66 -2.51
N LEU A 47 -9.83 -1.00 -1.80
CA LEU A 47 -9.77 0.45 -1.57
C LEU A 47 -8.53 0.87 -0.81
N GLN A 48 -8.19 0.19 0.28
CA GLN A 48 -7.03 0.52 1.09
C GLN A 48 -5.73 0.40 0.29
N VAL A 49 -5.55 -0.71 -0.43
CA VAL A 49 -4.37 -0.93 -1.27
C VAL A 49 -4.30 0.11 -2.39
N SER A 50 -5.41 0.38 -3.08
CA SER A 50 -5.45 1.39 -4.13
C SER A 50 -5.07 2.78 -3.62
N ILE A 51 -5.64 3.23 -2.49
CA ILE A 51 -5.32 4.55 -1.90
C ILE A 51 -3.84 4.64 -1.52
N ILE A 52 -3.29 3.60 -0.90
CA ILE A 52 -1.87 3.52 -0.54
C ILE A 52 -1.01 3.63 -1.81
N VAL A 53 -1.31 2.87 -2.86
CA VAL A 53 -0.54 2.90 -4.11
C VAL A 53 -0.63 4.27 -4.79
N ILE A 54 -1.80 4.91 -4.80
CA ILE A 54 -1.96 6.29 -5.32
C ILE A 54 -1.07 7.25 -4.54
N PHE A 55 -1.12 7.19 -3.20
CA PHE A 55 -0.34 8.09 -2.36
C PHE A 55 1.17 7.93 -2.60
N PHE A 56 1.68 6.69 -2.56
CA PHE A 56 3.12 6.44 -2.74
C PHE A 56 3.63 6.65 -4.17
N SER A 57 2.79 6.47 -5.19
CA SER A 57 3.19 6.71 -6.59
C SER A 57 3.29 8.20 -6.93
N LEU A 58 2.59 9.07 -6.21
CA LEU A 58 2.64 10.52 -6.44
C LEU A 58 3.80 11.22 -5.69
N ILE A 59 4.37 10.61 -4.64
CA ILE A 59 5.46 11.21 -3.87
C ILE A 59 6.73 11.47 -4.70
N PRO A 60 7.28 10.49 -5.47
CA PRO A 60 8.52 10.71 -6.23
C PRO A 60 8.39 11.83 -7.27
N PRO A 61 7.33 11.90 -8.11
CA PRO A 61 7.15 13.00 -9.05
C PRO A 61 6.96 14.38 -8.40
N LEU A 62 6.50 14.46 -7.14
CA LEU A 62 6.43 15.74 -6.41
C LEU A 62 7.81 16.17 -5.91
N LEU A 63 8.63 15.22 -5.45
CA LEU A 63 9.98 15.49 -4.95
C LEU A 63 10.96 15.91 -6.04
N THR A 64 10.72 15.58 -7.31
CA THR A 64 11.57 16.01 -8.45
C THR A 64 11.58 17.52 -8.65
N ILE A 65 10.61 18.25 -8.10
CA ILE A 65 10.56 19.72 -8.14
C ILE A 65 11.70 20.33 -7.30
N SER A 66 12.10 19.65 -6.21
CA SER A 66 13.03 20.20 -5.21
C SER A 66 14.32 19.40 -5.02
N MET A 67 14.42 18.18 -5.55
CA MET A 67 15.53 17.27 -5.29
C MET A 67 16.12 16.66 -6.57
N GLN A 68 17.40 16.30 -6.49
CA GLN A 68 18.06 15.55 -7.56
C GLN A 68 17.50 14.12 -7.67
N PRO A 69 17.33 13.57 -8.88
CA PRO A 69 16.72 12.26 -9.12
C PRO A 69 17.36 11.10 -8.34
N SER A 70 18.69 11.13 -8.15
CA SER A 70 19.44 10.10 -7.43
C SER A 70 19.07 10.00 -5.95
N ASN A 71 18.75 11.12 -5.32
CA ASN A 71 18.40 11.17 -3.90
C ASN A 71 16.93 10.82 -3.65
N ILE A 72 16.04 11.12 -4.60
CA ILE A 72 14.60 10.86 -4.48
C ILE A 72 14.34 9.37 -4.31
N TRP A 73 14.98 8.52 -5.12
CA TRP A 73 14.76 7.08 -5.03
C TRP A 73 15.19 6.53 -3.67
N ARG A 74 16.33 6.99 -3.14
CA ARG A 74 16.84 6.59 -1.83
C ARG A 74 15.89 7.00 -0.71
N TYR A 75 15.44 8.25 -0.69
CA TYR A 75 14.52 8.72 0.35
C TYR A 75 13.13 8.08 0.27
N CYS A 76 12.62 7.82 -0.94
CA CYS A 76 11.33 7.14 -1.12
C CYS A 76 11.38 5.68 -0.67
N LEU A 77 12.42 4.92 -1.04
CA LEU A 77 12.60 3.54 -0.57
C LEU A 77 12.83 3.49 0.93
N TRP A 78 13.65 4.40 1.46
CA TRP A 78 13.94 4.46 2.89
C TRP A 78 12.67 4.79 3.69
N GLY A 79 11.91 5.81 3.26
CA GLY A 79 10.65 6.18 3.88
C GLY A 79 9.63 5.04 3.84
N TYR A 80 9.46 4.38 2.69
CA TYR A 80 8.58 3.23 2.55
C TYR A 80 9.02 2.07 3.46
N GLY A 81 10.31 1.73 3.46
CA GLY A 81 10.87 0.66 4.29
C GLY A 81 10.68 0.92 5.79
N VAL A 82 10.91 2.15 6.26
CA VAL A 82 10.68 2.54 7.66
C VAL A 82 9.21 2.39 8.05
N LEU A 83 8.29 2.88 7.22
CA LEU A 83 6.85 2.72 7.44
C LEU A 83 6.46 1.24 7.51
N HIS A 84 7.01 0.43 6.61
CA HIS A 84 6.70 -1.00 6.54
C HIS A 84 7.25 -1.78 7.74
N VAL A 85 8.47 -1.46 8.19
CA VAL A 85 9.06 -2.03 9.42
C VAL A 85 8.29 -1.58 10.66
N ALA A 86 7.85 -0.32 10.72
CA ALA A 86 7.05 0.18 11.84
C ALA A 86 5.69 -0.52 11.92
N ASP A 87 5.00 -0.69 10.80
CA ASP A 87 3.69 -1.38 10.75
C ASP A 87 3.82 -2.87 11.11
N ALA A 88 4.75 -3.58 10.46
CA ALA A 88 4.99 -4.99 10.75
C ALA A 88 5.52 -5.21 12.18
N GLY A 89 6.42 -4.36 12.66
CA GLY A 89 6.89 -4.38 14.05
C GLY A 89 5.75 -4.15 15.03
N PHE A 90 4.92 -3.13 14.82
CA PHE A 90 3.75 -2.85 15.65
C PHE A 90 2.79 -4.04 15.69
N PHE A 91 2.50 -4.64 14.54
CA PHE A 91 1.66 -5.85 14.46
C PHE A 91 2.27 -7.02 15.25
N LEU A 92 3.57 -7.26 15.10
CA LEU A 92 4.28 -8.34 15.80
C LEU A 92 4.32 -8.14 17.31
N PHE A 93 4.52 -6.91 17.79
CA PHE A 93 4.60 -6.61 19.22
C PHE A 93 3.22 -6.57 19.89
N PHE A 94 2.23 -5.93 19.26
CA PHE A 94 0.95 -5.63 19.92
C PHE A 94 -0.20 -6.55 19.54
N LYS A 95 -0.20 -7.17 18.34
CA LYS A 95 -1.34 -7.97 17.86
C LYS A 95 -1.04 -9.42 17.49
N SER A 96 0.22 -9.82 17.48
CA SER A 96 0.67 -11.18 17.11
C SER A 96 0.11 -12.30 17.98
N LYS A 97 -0.13 -12.04 19.27
CA LYS A 97 -0.59 -13.08 20.22
C LYS A 97 -1.99 -13.63 19.91
N THR A 98 -2.83 -12.83 19.26
CA THR A 98 -4.23 -13.17 18.95
C THR A 98 -4.46 -13.39 17.45
N ALA A 99 -3.41 -13.19 16.62
CA ALA A 99 -3.52 -13.24 15.18
C ALA A 99 -3.34 -14.67 14.63
N PRO A 100 -4.09 -15.05 13.59
CA PRO A 100 -3.87 -16.32 12.87
C PRO A 100 -2.44 -16.43 12.33
N THR A 101 -1.91 -17.66 12.25
CA THR A 101 -0.53 -17.95 11.80
C THR A 101 -0.21 -17.34 10.44
N ILE A 102 -1.19 -17.25 9.53
CA ILE A 102 -1.03 -16.67 8.20
C ILE A 102 -0.62 -15.19 8.26
N PHE A 103 -1.21 -14.42 9.18
CA PHE A 103 -0.91 -12.99 9.34
C PHE A 103 0.44 -12.78 10.00
N ARG A 104 0.86 -13.69 10.89
CA ARG A 104 2.21 -13.65 11.48
C ARG A 104 3.28 -13.89 10.41
N ILE A 105 3.09 -14.90 9.55
CA ILE A 105 4.01 -15.20 8.45
C ILE A 105 4.09 -14.03 7.46
N ALA A 106 2.93 -13.49 7.06
CA ALA A 106 2.86 -12.32 6.17
C ALA A 106 3.56 -11.10 6.77
N SER A 107 3.37 -10.84 8.07
CA SER A 107 4.03 -9.74 8.78
C SER A 107 5.55 -9.93 8.91
N THR A 108 6.02 -11.17 9.15
CA THR A 108 7.47 -11.45 9.16
C THR A 108 8.11 -11.30 7.79
N LEU A 109 7.42 -11.72 6.72
CA LEU A 109 7.87 -11.50 5.34
C LEU A 109 7.90 -10.01 5.00
N GLY A 110 6.85 -9.26 5.39
CA GLY A 110 6.81 -7.81 5.26
C GLY A 110 8.00 -7.15 5.96
N LEU A 111 8.31 -7.55 7.20
CA LEU A 111 9.45 -7.01 7.94
C LEU A 111 10.78 -7.25 7.22
N LEU A 112 10.99 -8.44 6.65
CA LEU A 112 12.18 -8.76 5.86
C LEU A 112 12.28 -7.91 4.59
N VAL A 113 11.17 -7.69 3.89
CA VAL A 113 11.11 -6.83 2.70
C VAL A 113 11.41 -5.38 3.08
N GLY A 114 10.84 -4.87 4.18
CA GLY A 114 11.10 -3.52 4.66
C GLY A 114 12.56 -3.30 5.05
N LEU A 115 13.18 -4.27 5.73
CA LEU A 115 14.61 -4.23 6.06
C LEU A 115 15.49 -4.29 4.80
N ALA A 116 15.15 -5.12 3.82
CA ALA A 116 15.87 -5.17 2.55
C ALA A 116 15.79 -3.83 1.79
N GLN A 117 14.62 -3.17 1.80
CA GLN A 117 14.45 -1.85 1.19
C GLN A 117 15.33 -0.77 1.84
N ILE A 118 15.50 -0.83 3.16
CA ILE A 118 16.40 0.07 3.90
C ILE A 118 17.88 -0.26 3.63
N ALA A 119 18.22 -1.55 3.46
CA ALA A 119 19.60 -1.98 3.23
C ALA A 119 20.10 -1.73 1.79
N VAL A 120 19.20 -1.66 0.81
CA VAL A 120 19.53 -1.45 -0.62
C VAL A 120 19.64 0.05 -0.98
N THR A 121 19.25 0.97 -0.09
CA THR A 121 19.41 2.44 -0.25
C THR A 121 20.73 2.98 0.27
#